data_AF-A0A7C4LFT2-F1
#
_entry.id   AF-A0A7C4LFT2-F1
#
_cell.length_a   1.000
_cell.length_b   1.000
_cell.length_c   1.000
_cell.angle_alpha   90.00
_cell.angle_beta   90.00
_cell.angle_gamma   90.00
#
_symmetry.space_group_name_H-M   'P 1'
#
loop_
_entity.id
_entity.type
_entity.pdbx_description
1 polymer ?
#
loop_
_entity_poly.entity_id
_entity_poly.type
_entity_poly.pdbx_seq_one_letter_code
_entity_poly.pdbx_strand_id
1 'polypeptide(L)'
;MTLLLLSPIFGVILAEELGYHEPLDIVAEELKLNESEFTWTPLKDYTVPGLPEWLGYIICGALGVLVIVFTGYIIKTALGRGKSEFSSS
;
A
#
# COMPACT_ATOMS: atom_id res chain seq x y z
N MET A 1 -5.11 9.99 -9.91
CA MET A 1 -4.18 9.20 -10.74
C MET A 1 -2.82 9.86 -10.90
N THR A 2 -2.74 11.19 -11.12
CA THR A 2 -1.47 11.93 -11.19
C THR A 2 -0.54 11.70 -10.00
N LEU A 3 -1.05 11.70 -8.77
CA LEU A 3 -0.28 11.41 -7.55
C LEU A 3 0.30 9.99 -7.51
N LEU A 4 -0.37 9.01 -8.14
CA LEU A 4 0.05 7.61 -8.15
C LEU A 4 1.26 7.42 -9.08
N LEU A 5 1.29 8.17 -10.19
CA LEU A 5 2.44 8.22 -11.10
C LEU A 5 3.61 9.01 -10.52
N LEU A 6 3.33 10.02 -9.69
CA LEU A 6 4.34 10.79 -8.97
C LEU A 6 4.95 9.99 -7.80
N SER A 7 4.18 9.06 -7.23
CA SER A 7 4.54 8.25 -6.07
C SER A 7 5.90 7.56 -6.14
N PRO A 8 6.27 6.82 -7.20
CA PRO A 8 7.57 6.13 -7.25
C PRO A 8 8.77 7.10 -7.29
N ILE A 9 8.56 8.35 -7.71
CA ILE A 9 9.61 9.38 -7.67
C ILE A 9 9.97 9.71 -6.22
N PHE A 10 8.97 9.84 -5.35
CA PHE A 10 9.18 10.11 -3.92
C PHE A 10 9.54 8.85 -3.13
N GLY A 11 8.89 7.72 -3.43
CA GLY A 11 8.99 6.50 -2.64
C GLY A 11 10.21 5.64 -2.96
N VAL A 12 10.78 5.74 -4.16
CA VAL A 12 11.91 4.90 -4.59
C VAL A 12 13.09 5.78 -5.00
N ILE A 13 12.90 6.64 -6.02
CA ILE A 13 14.02 7.38 -6.64
C ILE A 13 14.64 8.39 -5.65
N LEU A 14 13.82 9.23 -5.01
CA LEU A 14 14.31 10.22 -4.04
C LEU A 14 14.79 9.57 -2.75
N ALA A 15 14.21 8.43 -2.35
CA ALA A 15 14.63 7.71 -1.15
C ALA A 15 16.02 7.11 -1.34
N GLU A 16 16.30 6.51 -2.51
CA GLU A 16 17.63 6.00 -2.88
C GLU A 16 18.67 7.14 -2.99
N GLU A 17 18.35 8.23 -3.70
CA GLU A 17 19.29 9.33 -3.94
C GLU A 17 19.66 10.08 -2.64
N LEU A 18 18.74 10.15 -1.68
CA LEU A 18 19.00 10.75 -0.36
C LEU A 18 19.65 9.76 0.62
N GLY A 19 19.85 8.50 0.21
CA GLY A 19 20.36 7.44 1.09
C GLY A 19 19.49 7.26 2.33
N TYR A 20 18.16 7.37 2.18
CA TYR A 20 17.25 7.25 3.31
C TYR A 20 17.25 5.80 3.81
N HIS A 21 17.99 5.55 4.88
CA HIS A 21 17.92 4.31 5.65
C HIS A 21 16.87 4.47 6.75
N GLU A 22 15.98 3.48 6.89
CA GLU A 22 14.99 3.52 7.95
C GLU A 22 15.71 3.53 9.31
N PRO A 23 15.40 4.47 10.22
CA PRO A 23 16.11 4.56 11.51
C PRO A 23 16.00 3.29 12.34
N LEU A 24 14.94 2.50 12.12
CA LEU A 24 14.76 1.22 12.77
C LEU A 24 15.73 0.15 12.23
N ASP A 25 16.04 0.16 10.94
CA ASP A 25 17.00 -0.76 10.32
C ASP A 25 18.42 -0.50 10.83
N ILE A 26 18.79 0.77 10.98
CA ILE A 26 20.08 1.17 11.56
C ILE A 26 20.23 0.60 12.98
N VAL A 27 19.19 0.74 13.80
CA VAL A 27 19.18 0.23 15.17
C VAL A 27 19.17 -1.30 15.19
N ALA A 28 18.46 -1.95 14.26
CA ALA A 28 18.44 -3.41 14.14
C ALA A 28 19.82 -3.96 13.76
N GLU A 29 20.52 -3.32 12.82
CA GLU A 29 21.88 -3.68 12.41
C GLU A 29 22.88 -3.49 13.57
N GLU A 30 22.78 -2.37 14.31
CA GLU A 30 23.60 -2.12 15.50
C GLU A 30 23.35 -3.15 16.61
N LEU A 31 22.11 -3.61 16.77
CA LEU A 31 21.71 -4.66 17.70
C LEU A 31 21.93 -6.09 17.15
N LYS A 32 22.45 -6.24 15.92
CA LYS A 32 22.62 -7.52 15.21
C LYS A 32 21.35 -8.37 15.17
N LEU A 33 20.20 -7.72 15.07
CA LEU A 33 18.92 -8.38 14.92
C LEU A 33 18.77 -8.82 13.47
N ASN A 34 18.51 -10.11 13.26
CA ASN A 34 18.07 -10.57 11.96
C ASN A 34 16.65 -10.10 11.72
N GLU A 35 16.39 -9.56 10.53
CA GLU A 35 15.03 -9.35 10.08
C GLU A 35 14.27 -10.69 10.10
N SER A 36 13.04 -10.67 10.61
CA SER A 36 12.19 -11.85 10.60
C SER A 36 11.90 -12.28 9.16
N GLU A 37 12.25 -13.52 8.81
CA GLU A 37 11.85 -14.14 7.54
C GLU A 37 10.32 -14.26 7.43
N PHE A 38 9.62 -14.24 8.57
CA PHE A 38 8.17 -14.23 8.63
C PHE A 38 7.65 -12.79 8.72
N THR A 39 6.93 -12.35 7.67
CA THR A 39 6.20 -11.09 7.66
C THR A 39 4.69 -11.40 7.57
N TRP A 40 3.89 -10.82 8.48
CA TRP A 40 2.43 -10.98 8.46
C TRP A 40 1.77 -10.30 7.24
N THR A 41 2.44 -9.29 6.67
CA THR A 41 1.94 -8.61 5.48
C THR A 41 2.20 -9.45 4.23
N PRO A 42 1.23 -9.54 3.31
CA PRO A 42 1.38 -10.32 2.07
C PRO A 42 2.41 -9.72 1.10
N LEU A 43 2.78 -8.45 1.28
CA LEU A 43 3.81 -7.74 0.51
C LEU A 43 4.76 -7.09 1.53
N LYS A 44 5.98 -7.60 1.63
CA LYS A 44 7.03 -7.04 2.49
C LYS A 44 7.61 -5.82 1.78
N ASP A 45 7.64 -4.67 2.45
CA ASP A 45 8.22 -3.42 1.93
C ASP A 45 7.71 -2.98 0.54
N TYR A 46 6.45 -3.29 0.22
CA TYR A 46 5.85 -3.03 -1.09
C TYR A 46 6.55 -3.76 -2.26
N THR A 47 7.41 -4.73 -1.96
CA THR A 47 8.04 -5.59 -2.95
C THR A 47 7.08 -6.70 -3.37
N VAL A 48 7.05 -6.96 -4.68
CA VAL A 48 6.32 -8.09 -5.26
C VAL A 48 7.37 -9.07 -5.77
N PRO A 49 7.35 -10.35 -5.36
CA PRO A 49 8.36 -11.30 -5.77
C PRO A 49 8.40 -11.44 -7.30
N GLY A 50 9.59 -11.23 -7.88
CA GLY A 50 9.83 -11.30 -9.32
C GLY A 50 9.57 -10.00 -10.10
N LEU A 51 9.26 -8.88 -9.44
CA LEU A 51 9.11 -7.57 -10.07
C LEU A 51 10.13 -6.54 -9.55
N PRO A 52 10.52 -5.56 -10.39
CA PRO A 52 11.32 -4.41 -9.94
C PRO A 52 10.60 -3.59 -8.86
N GLU A 53 11.36 -3.01 -7.93
CA GLU A 53 10.82 -2.28 -6.76
C GLU A 53 9.88 -1.12 -7.14
N TRP A 54 10.27 -0.31 -8.13
CA TRP A 54 9.44 0.79 -8.64
C TRP A 54 8.09 0.31 -9.17
N LEU A 55 8.04 -0.89 -9.75
CA LEU A 55 6.82 -1.48 -10.28
C LEU A 55 5.97 -2.09 -9.16
N GLY A 56 6.59 -2.73 -8.17
CA GLY A 56 5.93 -3.20 -6.94
C GLY A 56 5.22 -2.06 -6.22
N TYR A 57 5.89 -0.92 -6.08
CA TYR A 57 5.35 0.28 -5.45
C TYR A 57 4.06 0.78 -6.15
N ILE A 58 4.08 0.87 -7.49
CA ILE A 58 2.91 1.29 -8.28
C ILE A 58 1.74 0.32 -8.11
N ILE A 59 2.01 -1.00 -8.13
CA ILE A 59 1.00 -2.05 -7.99
C ILE A 59 0.37 -2.01 -6.60
N CYS A 60 1.17 -1.88 -5.54
CA CYS A 60 0.69 -1.68 -4.18
C CYS A 60 -0.22 -0.45 -4.07
N GLY A 61 0.20 0.68 -4.64
CA GLY A 61 -0.60 1.91 -4.67
C GLY A 61 -1.93 1.72 -5.39
N ALA A 62 -1.93 1.04 -6.55
CA ALA A 62 -3.14 0.74 -7.31
C ALA A 62 -4.09 -0.20 -6.54
N LEU A 63 -3.56 -1.23 -5.87
CA LEU A 63 -4.33 -2.14 -5.02
C LEU A 63 -4.99 -1.39 -3.85
N GLY A 64 -4.27 -0.49 -3.19
CA GLY A 64 -4.82 0.34 -2.12
C GLY A 64 -6.02 1.18 -2.58
N VAL A 65 -5.88 1.86 -3.73
CA VAL A 65 -6.99 2.63 -4.32
C VAL A 65 -8.18 1.73 -4.66
N LEU A 66 -7.93 0.55 -5.23
CA LEU A 66 -8.97 -0.41 -5.61
C LEU A 66 -9.77 -0.85 -4.38
N VAL A 67 -9.10 -1.19 -3.28
CA VAL A 67 -9.75 -1.60 -2.02
C VAL A 67 -10.65 -0.49 -1.48
N ILE A 68 -10.20 0.76 -1.48
CA ILE A 68 -10.99 1.90 -1.00
C ILE A 68 -12.24 2.11 -1.87
N VAL A 69 -12.08 2.15 -3.20
CA VAL A 69 -13.19 2.33 -4.14
C VAL A 69 -14.18 1.18 -4.04
N PHE A 70 -13.69 -0.05 -3.96
CA PHE A 70 -14.52 -1.24 -3.84
C PHE A 70 -15.32 -1.25 -2.54
N THR A 71 -14.67 -0.93 -1.41
CA THR A 71 -15.33 -0.81 -0.11
C THR A 71 -16.40 0.28 -0.13
N GLY A 72 -16.10 1.45 -0.70
CA GLY A 72 -17.08 2.53 -0.87
C GLY A 72 -18.26 2.12 -1.74
N TYR A 73 -18.03 1.34 -2.80
CA TYR A 73 -19.08 0.81 -3.66
C TYR A 73 -19.98 -0.20 -2.94
N ILE A 74 -19.40 -1.11 -2.14
CA ILE A 74 -20.16 -2.05 -1.30
C ILE A 74 -21.04 -1.29 -0.31
N ILE A 75 -20.47 -0.32 0.41
CA ILE A 75 -21.19 0.50 1.38
C ILE A 75 -22.34 1.26 0.71
N LYS A 76 -22.09 1.90 -0.44
CA LYS A 76 -23.13 2.59 -1.22
C LYS A 76 -24.24 1.63 -1.65
N THR A 77 -23.90 0.43 -2.11
CA THR A 77 -24.87 -0.58 -2.55
C THR A 77 -25.70 -1.10 -1.39
N ALA A 78 -25.07 -1.35 -0.24
CA ALA A 78 -25.75 -1.79 0.98
C ALA A 78 -26.70 -0.72 1.54
N LEU A 79 -26.25 0.54 1.61
CA LEU A 79 -27.08 1.67 2.06
C LEU A 79 -28.17 2.05 1.06
N GLY A 80 -27.90 1.93 -0.25
CA GLY A 80 -28.87 2.19 -1.31
C GLY A 80 -30.05 1.23 -1.28
N ARG A 81 -29.82 -0.04 -0.92
CA ARG A 81 -30.87 -1.05 -0.72
C ARG A 81 -31.77 -0.74 0.49
N GLY A 82 -31.22 -0.15 1.55
CA GLY A 82 -32.01 0.24 2.73
C GLY A 82 -32.98 1.41 2.49
N LYS A 83 -32.66 2.31 1.54
CA LYS A 83 -33.53 3.44 1.20
C LYS A 83 -34.74 3.07 0.34
N SER A 84 -34.66 2.01 -0.46
CA SER A 84 -35.79 1.55 -1.29
C SER A 84 -36.89 0.83 -0.50
N GLU A 85 -36.53 0.11 0.57
CA GLU A 85 -37.52 -0.58 1.42
C GLU A 85 -38.30 0.40 2.33
N PHE A 86 -37.66 1.48 2.81
CA PHE A 86 -38.30 2.44 3.71
C PHE A 86 -39.21 3.45 2.99
N SER A 87 -39.06 3.66 1.67
CA SER A 87 -39.88 4.59 0.89
C SER A 87 -41.19 3.97 0.36
N SER A 88 -41.43 2.68 0.64
CA SER A 88 -42.60 1.94 0.17
C SER A 88 -43.55 1.55 1.32
N SER A 89 -43.39 2.15 2.51
CA SER A 89 -44.19 1.88 3.70
C SER A 89 -44.86 3.13 4.27
#